data_AF-A0A968P568-F1
#
_entry.id   AF-A0A968P568-F1
#
_cell.length_a   1.000
_cell.length_b   1.000
_cell.length_c   1.000
_cell.angle_alpha   90.00
_cell.angle_beta   90.00
_cell.angle_gamma   90.00
#
_symmetry.space_group_name_H-M   'P 1'
#
loop_
_entity.id
_entity.type
_entity.pdbx_description
1 polymer ?
#
loop_
_entity_poly.entity_id
_entity_poly.type
_entity_poly.pdbx_seq_one_letter_code
_entity_poly.pdbx_strand_id
1 'polypeptide(L)'
;MEDNVYQWLDNVLRTSEHEFSVLESQIPSRMHDAMGAVDDWSAKDVVAHLTYWLEVFSYNIDARTHSETLVDTENYKVLNREAWKLRNILTWDKVRLDLDRAFKSVQSRVHGLTATQLTDASCFSLQGQPLVADYMYELIEHPMHHWVILYRRASREDMALGMLERVQEGISQKRFMKWSMPARKKIRKHRQSLAP
;
A
#
# COMPACT_ATOMS: atom_id res chain seq x y z
N MET A 1 24.72 -6.98 6.40
CA MET A 1 23.84 -5.79 6.48
C MET A 1 22.70 -5.87 5.47
N GLU A 2 22.97 -6.44 4.29
CA GLU A 2 22.00 -6.62 3.21
C GLU A 2 20.85 -7.55 3.60
N ASP A 3 21.12 -8.70 4.22
CA ASP A 3 20.06 -9.64 4.66
C ASP A 3 18.98 -8.99 5.54
N ASN A 4 19.36 -8.01 6.35
CA ASN A 4 18.43 -7.36 7.28
C ASN A 4 17.43 -6.43 6.57
N VAL A 5 17.77 -5.85 5.40
CA VAL A 5 16.84 -4.96 4.69
C VAL A 5 15.76 -5.76 3.99
N TYR A 6 16.10 -6.85 3.29
CA TYR A 6 15.11 -7.69 2.61
C TYR A 6 14.17 -8.36 3.60
N GLN A 7 14.68 -8.88 4.72
CA GLN A 7 13.83 -9.44 5.78
C GLN A 7 12.82 -8.43 6.33
N TRP A 8 13.23 -7.17 6.47
CA TRP A 8 12.34 -6.11 6.90
C TRP A 8 11.29 -5.76 5.84
N LEU A 9 11.69 -5.64 4.56
CA LEU A 9 10.77 -5.36 3.45
C LEU A 9 9.76 -6.50 3.27
N ASP A 10 10.19 -7.76 3.39
CA ASP A 10 9.28 -8.91 3.38
C ASP A 10 8.31 -8.86 4.56
N ASN A 11 8.74 -8.35 5.71
CA ASN A 11 7.84 -8.17 6.85
C ASN A 11 6.80 -7.07 6.61
N VAL A 12 7.20 -5.97 5.96
CA VAL A 12 6.31 -4.89 5.55
C VAL A 12 5.28 -5.40 4.54
N LEU A 13 5.72 -6.17 3.54
CA LEU A 13 4.84 -6.82 2.56
C LEU A 13 3.83 -7.74 3.24
N ARG A 14 4.30 -8.69 4.05
CA ARG A 14 3.43 -9.63 4.78
C ARG A 14 2.44 -8.92 5.69
N THR A 15 2.85 -7.82 6.32
CA THR A 15 1.95 -7.00 7.14
C THR A 15 0.84 -6.42 6.29
N SER A 16 1.16 -5.88 5.11
CA SER A 16 0.16 -5.35 4.18
C SER A 16 -0.80 -6.42 3.67
N GLU A 17 -0.27 -7.56 3.20
CA GLU A 17 -1.07 -8.71 2.76
C GLU A 17 -1.99 -9.23 3.86
N HIS A 18 -1.47 -9.35 5.09
CA HIS A 18 -2.25 -9.76 6.24
C HIS A 18 -3.41 -8.80 6.52
N GLU A 19 -3.17 -7.49 6.52
CA GLU A 19 -4.23 -6.51 6.81
C GLU A 19 -5.29 -6.46 5.70
N PHE A 20 -4.94 -6.69 4.44
CA PHE A 20 -5.93 -6.88 3.38
C PHE A 20 -6.78 -8.13 3.63
N SER A 21 -6.16 -9.25 3.98
CA SER A 21 -6.89 -10.49 4.28
C SER A 21 -7.81 -10.34 5.50
N VAL A 22 -7.33 -9.67 6.55
CA VAL A 22 -8.17 -9.35 7.71
C VAL A 22 -9.32 -8.45 7.29
N LEU A 23 -9.06 -7.35 6.58
CA LEU A 23 -10.12 -6.44 6.12
C LEU A 23 -11.21 -7.19 5.33
N GLU A 24 -10.82 -8.01 4.35
CA GLU A 24 -11.73 -8.84 3.55
C GLU A 24 -12.60 -9.76 4.42
N SER A 25 -12.02 -10.37 5.46
CA SER A 25 -12.75 -11.25 6.37
C SER A 25 -13.72 -10.50 7.32
N GLN A 26 -13.52 -9.20 7.53
CA GLN A 26 -14.22 -8.43 8.56
C GLN A 26 -15.30 -7.51 8.03
N ILE A 27 -15.18 -7.07 6.77
CA ILE A 27 -16.21 -6.24 6.14
C ILE A 27 -17.36 -7.12 5.61
N PRO A 28 -18.63 -6.67 5.70
CA PRO A 28 -19.75 -7.42 5.14
C PRO A 28 -19.60 -7.68 3.64
N SER A 29 -19.95 -8.89 3.19
CA SER A 29 -19.86 -9.28 1.77
C SER A 29 -20.57 -8.32 0.81
N ARG A 30 -21.68 -7.71 1.22
CA ARG A 30 -22.38 -6.66 0.44
C ARG A 30 -21.49 -5.46 0.06
N MET A 31 -20.40 -5.21 0.80
CA MET A 31 -19.43 -4.14 0.50
C MET A 31 -18.44 -4.55 -0.59
N HIS A 32 -18.24 -5.85 -0.84
CA HIS A 32 -17.39 -6.36 -1.91
C HIS A 32 -18.01 -6.13 -3.29
N ASP A 33 -19.34 -6.23 -3.39
CA ASP A 33 -20.07 -6.09 -4.65
C ASP A 33 -20.65 -4.70 -4.87
N ALA A 34 -20.55 -3.81 -3.86
CA ALA A 34 -21.04 -2.45 -3.98
C ALA A 34 -20.31 -1.70 -5.10
N MET A 35 -21.08 -1.00 -5.93
CA MET A 35 -20.55 -0.06 -6.92
C MET A 35 -20.37 1.29 -6.24
N GLY A 36 -19.13 1.79 -6.17
CA GLY A 36 -18.87 3.13 -5.69
C GLY A 36 -18.96 4.18 -6.81
N ALA A 37 -18.52 5.38 -6.49
CA ALA A 37 -18.36 6.50 -7.41
C ALA A 37 -16.95 7.08 -7.26
N VAL A 38 -16.47 7.87 -8.24
CA VAL A 38 -15.10 8.39 -8.22
C VAL A 38 -14.73 9.20 -6.96
N ASP A 39 -15.73 9.80 -6.31
CA ASP A 39 -15.59 10.57 -5.07
C ASP A 39 -16.12 9.81 -3.82
N ASP A 40 -16.64 8.60 -3.99
CA ASP A 40 -17.16 7.73 -2.93
C ASP A 40 -16.92 6.24 -3.25
N TRP A 41 -15.67 5.80 -3.11
CA TRP A 41 -15.25 4.44 -3.48
C TRP A 41 -15.88 3.36 -2.60
N SER A 42 -16.35 2.27 -3.22
CA SER A 42 -16.68 1.04 -2.48
C SER A 42 -15.42 0.33 -1.97
N ALA A 43 -15.58 -0.77 -1.21
CA ALA A 43 -14.42 -1.57 -0.81
C ALA A 43 -13.68 -2.11 -2.04
N LYS A 44 -14.41 -2.54 -3.07
CA LYS A 44 -13.84 -3.04 -4.32
C LYS A 44 -13.04 -1.96 -5.05
N ASP A 45 -13.59 -0.75 -5.12
CA ASP A 45 -12.92 0.38 -5.76
C ASP A 45 -11.64 0.77 -5.01
N VAL A 46 -11.65 0.74 -3.67
CA VAL A 46 -10.45 0.95 -2.84
C VAL A 46 -9.39 -0.11 -3.13
N VAL A 47 -9.75 -1.39 -3.15
CA VAL A 47 -8.76 -2.45 -3.43
C VAL A 47 -8.22 -2.30 -4.85
N ALA A 48 -9.08 -2.05 -5.84
CA ALA A 48 -8.66 -1.81 -7.22
C ALA A 48 -7.73 -0.60 -7.37
N HIS A 49 -8.00 0.49 -6.64
CA HIS A 49 -7.15 1.67 -6.56
C HIS A 49 -5.78 1.34 -5.97
N LEU A 50 -5.74 0.62 -4.85
CA LEU A 50 -4.48 0.21 -4.22
C LEU A 50 -3.67 -0.72 -5.12
N THR A 51 -4.33 -1.68 -5.80
CA THR A 51 -3.68 -2.52 -6.81
C THR A 51 -3.06 -1.69 -7.93
N TYR A 52 -3.76 -0.69 -8.45
CA TYR A 52 -3.24 0.19 -9.50
C TYR A 52 -1.96 0.91 -9.06
N TRP A 53 -1.92 1.46 -7.85
CA TRP A 53 -0.72 2.14 -7.36
C TRP A 53 0.45 1.18 -7.11
N LEU A 54 0.19 -0.06 -6.69
CA LEU A 54 1.22 -1.09 -6.63
C LEU A 54 1.76 -1.49 -8.02
N GLU A 55 0.88 -1.58 -9.03
CA GLU A 55 1.26 -1.82 -10.43
C GLU A 55 2.14 -0.67 -10.96
N VAL A 56 1.75 0.59 -10.73
CA VAL A 56 2.53 1.78 -11.10
C VAL A 56 3.88 1.81 -10.38
N PHE A 57 3.90 1.55 -9.08
CA PHE A 57 5.14 1.49 -8.30
C PHE A 57 6.07 0.40 -8.82
N SER A 58 5.55 -0.81 -9.04
CA SER A 58 6.32 -1.93 -9.61
C SER A 58 6.85 -1.61 -11.01
N TYR A 59 6.03 -0.97 -11.85
CA TYR A 59 6.45 -0.54 -13.19
C TYR A 59 7.56 0.50 -13.10
N ASN A 60 7.43 1.51 -12.25
CA ASN A 60 8.43 2.57 -12.12
C ASN A 60 9.77 2.05 -11.59
N ILE A 61 9.79 1.02 -10.73
CA ILE A 61 11.04 0.35 -10.35
C ILE A 61 11.72 -0.27 -11.58
N ASP A 62 10.95 -1.00 -12.38
CA ASP A 62 11.45 -1.69 -13.57
C ASP A 62 11.93 -0.71 -14.64
N ALA A 63 11.11 0.30 -14.95
CA ALA A 63 11.44 1.35 -15.90
C ALA A 63 12.70 2.11 -15.47
N ARG A 64 12.83 2.46 -14.19
CA ARG A 64 14.04 3.12 -13.67
C ARG A 64 15.29 2.24 -13.81
N THR A 65 15.16 0.93 -13.60
CA THR A 65 16.25 -0.05 -13.73
C THR A 65 16.75 -0.14 -15.18
N HIS A 66 15.84 -0.01 -16.15
CA HIS A 66 16.14 -0.11 -17.58
C HIS A 66 16.30 1.25 -18.28
N SER A 67 16.32 2.35 -17.52
CA SER A 67 16.38 3.72 -18.06
C SER A 67 15.22 4.06 -19.02
N GLU A 68 14.04 3.51 -18.76
CA GLU A 68 12.81 3.79 -19.48
C GLU A 68 12.01 4.94 -18.81
N THR A 69 10.99 5.42 -19.52
CA THR A 69 10.11 6.49 -19.04
C THR A 69 9.24 5.99 -17.89
N LEU A 70 9.31 6.69 -16.76
CA LEU A 70 8.44 6.47 -15.61
C LEU A 70 7.01 6.94 -15.92
N VAL A 71 6.03 6.30 -15.29
CA VAL A 71 4.68 6.87 -15.19
C VAL A 71 4.78 8.14 -14.34
N ASP A 72 4.39 9.27 -14.92
CA ASP A 72 4.28 10.54 -14.21
C ASP A 72 3.09 10.50 -13.24
N THR A 73 3.39 10.61 -11.95
CA THR A 73 2.40 10.55 -10.87
C THR A 73 1.99 11.92 -10.33
N GLU A 74 2.46 13.03 -10.90
CA GLU A 74 2.15 14.39 -10.42
C GLU A 74 0.64 14.66 -10.47
N ASN A 75 -0.02 14.24 -11.55
CA ASN A 75 -1.47 14.38 -11.70
C ASN A 75 -2.25 13.14 -11.23
N TYR A 76 -1.97 12.70 -10.00
CA TYR A 76 -2.58 11.51 -9.39
C TYR A 76 -4.12 11.54 -9.41
N LYS A 77 -4.76 12.71 -9.42
CA LYS A 77 -6.23 12.82 -9.50
C LYS A 77 -6.77 12.37 -10.85
N VAL A 78 -6.09 12.72 -11.94
CA VAL A 78 -6.46 12.24 -13.28
C VAL A 78 -6.21 10.74 -13.37
N LEU A 79 -5.05 10.26 -12.90
CA LEU A 79 -4.75 8.83 -12.87
C LEU A 79 -5.78 8.02 -12.08
N ASN A 80 -6.15 8.47 -10.88
CA ASN A 80 -7.17 7.80 -10.07
C ASN A 80 -8.53 7.72 -10.78
N ARG A 81 -8.93 8.79 -11.48
CA ARG A 81 -10.19 8.82 -12.23
C ARG A 81 -10.17 7.84 -13.39
N GLU A 82 -9.08 7.80 -14.16
CA GLU A 82 -8.95 6.87 -15.28
C GLU A 82 -8.83 5.42 -14.79
N ALA A 83 -8.05 5.16 -13.73
CA ALA A 83 -7.96 3.86 -13.10
C ALA A 83 -9.34 3.38 -12.59
N TRP A 84 -10.12 4.26 -11.95
CA TRP A 84 -11.48 3.92 -11.50
C TRP A 84 -12.39 3.56 -12.68
N LYS A 85 -12.40 4.34 -13.77
CA LYS A 85 -13.21 4.03 -14.97
C LYS A 85 -12.89 2.66 -15.57
N LEU A 86 -11.61 2.29 -15.58
CA LEU A 86 -11.16 1.02 -16.16
C LEU A 86 -11.43 -0.17 -15.23
N ARG A 87 -11.38 0.05 -13.91
CA ARG A 87 -11.39 -1.04 -12.92
C ARG A 87 -12.71 -1.20 -12.17
N ASN A 88 -13.62 -0.22 -12.19
CA ASN A 88 -14.89 -0.30 -11.45
C ASN A 88 -15.82 -1.43 -11.95
N ILE A 89 -15.66 -1.86 -13.21
CA ILE A 89 -16.38 -2.99 -13.83
C ILE A 89 -15.86 -4.36 -13.41
N LEU A 90 -14.69 -4.44 -12.77
CA LEU A 90 -14.11 -5.71 -12.35
C LEU A 90 -14.94 -6.33 -11.21
N THR A 91 -14.90 -7.66 -11.10
CA THR A 91 -15.46 -8.38 -9.96
C THR A 91 -14.50 -8.32 -8.78
N TRP A 92 -15.01 -8.57 -7.56
CA TRP A 92 -14.16 -8.66 -6.37
C TRP A 92 -13.03 -9.68 -6.55
N ASP A 93 -13.33 -10.90 -7.01
CA ASP A 93 -12.35 -11.96 -7.23
C ASP A 93 -11.22 -11.55 -8.20
N LYS A 94 -11.58 -10.79 -9.23
CA LYS A 94 -10.62 -10.28 -10.21
C LYS A 94 -9.71 -9.22 -9.59
N VAL A 95 -10.28 -8.29 -8.84
CA VAL A 95 -9.50 -7.26 -8.11
C VAL A 95 -8.56 -7.91 -7.09
N ARG A 96 -9.03 -8.91 -6.34
CA ARG A 96 -8.23 -9.67 -5.38
C ARG A 96 -7.08 -10.43 -6.07
N LEU A 97 -7.36 -11.10 -7.19
CA LEU A 97 -6.33 -11.77 -7.98
C LEU A 97 -5.27 -10.80 -8.52
N ASP A 98 -5.69 -9.61 -8.95
CA ASP A 98 -4.75 -8.59 -9.44
C ASP A 98 -3.92 -8.00 -8.30
N LEU A 99 -4.50 -7.83 -7.10
CA LEU A 99 -3.76 -7.44 -5.91
C LEU A 99 -2.64 -8.44 -5.57
N ASP A 100 -2.94 -9.74 -5.54
CA ASP A 100 -1.93 -10.78 -5.29
C ASP A 100 -0.77 -10.71 -6.29
N ARG A 101 -1.09 -10.46 -7.56
CA ARG A 101 -0.09 -10.32 -8.62
C ARG A 101 0.75 -9.07 -8.45
N ALA A 102 0.12 -7.96 -8.08
CA ALA A 102 0.81 -6.70 -7.83
C ALA A 102 1.80 -6.83 -6.65
N PHE A 103 1.39 -7.48 -5.55
CA PHE A 103 2.29 -7.76 -4.43
C PHE A 103 3.51 -8.59 -4.83
N LYS A 104 3.30 -9.69 -5.58
CA LYS A 104 4.38 -10.54 -6.09
C LYS A 104 5.31 -9.76 -7.03
N SER A 105 4.76 -8.91 -7.88
CA SER A 105 5.53 -8.07 -8.80
C SER A 105 6.42 -7.10 -8.04
N VAL A 106 5.85 -6.37 -7.08
CA VAL A 106 6.60 -5.44 -6.20
C VAL A 106 7.71 -6.18 -5.46
N GLN A 107 7.42 -7.33 -4.85
CA GLN A 107 8.43 -8.13 -4.15
C GLN A 107 9.56 -8.55 -5.09
N SER A 108 9.23 -9.11 -6.25
CA SER A 108 10.23 -9.56 -7.23
C SER A 108 11.13 -8.42 -7.71
N ARG A 109 10.58 -7.23 -7.98
CA ARG A 109 11.35 -6.07 -8.43
C ARG A 109 12.28 -5.54 -7.33
N VAL A 110 11.79 -5.46 -6.09
CA VAL A 110 12.60 -5.00 -4.95
C VAL A 110 13.72 -5.98 -4.60
N HIS A 111 13.48 -7.28 -4.68
CA HIS A 111 14.50 -8.31 -4.47
C HIS A 111 15.56 -8.34 -5.59
N GLY A 112 15.25 -7.79 -6.77
CA GLY A 112 16.21 -7.62 -7.86
C GLY A 112 17.20 -6.47 -7.67
N LEU A 113 16.99 -5.60 -6.68
CA LEU A 113 17.86 -4.46 -6.38
C LEU A 113 18.82 -4.80 -5.24
N THR A 114 19.99 -4.14 -5.21
CA THR A 114 20.94 -4.22 -4.10
C THR A 114 20.46 -3.44 -2.87
N ALA A 115 20.94 -3.79 -1.67
CA ALA A 115 20.59 -3.08 -0.44
C ALA A 115 20.94 -1.59 -0.49
N THR A 116 22.02 -1.21 -1.18
CA THR A 116 22.40 0.19 -1.38
C THR A 116 21.39 0.92 -2.25
N GLN A 117 20.97 0.34 -3.39
CA GLN A 117 19.90 0.92 -4.22
C GLN A 117 18.59 1.10 -3.43
N LEU A 118 18.27 0.15 -2.53
CA LEU A 118 17.08 0.26 -1.70
C LEU A 118 17.17 1.42 -0.69
N THR A 119 18.35 1.65 -0.11
CA THR A 119 18.51 2.50 1.09
C THR A 119 19.20 3.85 0.86
N ASP A 120 19.74 4.08 -0.34
CA ASP A 120 20.43 5.31 -0.74
C ASP A 120 19.79 5.91 -2.00
N ALA A 121 19.17 7.09 -1.84
CA ALA A 121 18.52 7.82 -2.92
C ALA A 121 19.46 8.22 -4.05
N SER A 122 20.75 8.39 -3.77
CA SER A 122 21.74 8.73 -4.79
C SER A 122 22.02 7.57 -5.74
N CYS A 123 21.77 6.33 -5.29
CA CYS A 123 21.95 5.12 -6.09
C CYS A 123 20.67 4.75 -6.85
N PHE A 124 19.51 4.88 -6.20
CA PHE A 124 18.21 4.63 -6.82
C PHE A 124 17.10 5.39 -6.09
N SER A 125 16.27 6.12 -6.83
CA SER A 125 15.09 6.80 -6.30
C SER A 125 14.04 6.92 -7.38
N LEU A 126 12.76 6.83 -7.01
CA LEU A 126 11.64 7.21 -7.89
C LEU A 126 11.22 8.66 -7.65
N GLN A 127 11.18 9.08 -6.38
CA GLN A 127 10.67 10.40 -5.97
C GLN A 127 11.72 11.22 -5.19
N GLY A 128 13.01 11.02 -5.48
CA GLY A 128 14.11 11.73 -4.81
C GLY A 128 14.41 11.29 -3.38
N GLN A 129 13.72 10.26 -2.88
CA GLN A 129 13.98 9.60 -1.60
C GLN A 129 14.43 8.15 -1.80
N PRO A 130 15.02 7.50 -0.78
CA PRO A 130 15.40 6.09 -0.89
C PRO A 130 14.17 5.22 -1.16
N LEU A 131 14.32 4.20 -1.99
CA LEU A 131 13.19 3.37 -2.43
C LEU A 131 12.45 2.71 -1.26
N VAL A 132 13.15 2.37 -0.16
CA VAL A 132 12.50 1.87 1.06
C VAL A 132 11.47 2.83 1.67
N ALA A 133 11.59 4.14 1.45
CA ALA A 133 10.59 5.12 1.89
C ALA A 133 9.35 5.07 0.99
N ASP A 134 9.53 5.02 -0.34
CA ASP A 134 8.44 4.83 -1.30
C ASP A 134 7.70 3.50 -1.03
N TYR A 135 8.45 2.42 -0.79
CA TYR A 135 7.93 1.10 -0.44
C TYR A 135 7.03 1.12 0.80
N MET A 136 7.47 1.81 1.85
CA MET A 136 6.69 1.99 3.07
C MET A 136 5.42 2.80 2.84
N TYR A 137 5.48 3.81 1.97
CA TYR A 137 4.31 4.60 1.61
C TYR A 137 3.28 3.74 0.89
N GLU A 138 3.69 3.03 -0.16
CA GLU A 138 2.79 2.25 -1.02
C GLU A 138 2.21 1.02 -0.31
N LEU A 139 2.97 0.34 0.55
CA LEU A 139 2.49 -0.87 1.21
C LEU A 139 1.79 -0.63 2.54
N ILE A 140 2.07 0.48 3.22
CA ILE A 140 1.58 0.71 4.58
C ILE A 140 0.83 2.02 4.69
N GLU A 141 1.50 3.15 4.47
CA GLU A 141 0.90 4.44 4.79
C GLU A 141 -0.38 4.69 3.98
N HIS A 142 -0.29 4.49 2.66
CA HIS A 142 -1.39 4.73 1.73
C HIS A 142 -2.55 3.72 1.95
N PRO A 143 -2.35 2.39 1.91
CA PRO A 143 -3.41 1.43 2.21
C PRO A 143 -4.10 1.65 3.55
N MET A 144 -3.32 1.91 4.61
CA MET A 144 -3.85 2.15 5.96
C MET A 144 -4.87 3.29 6.00
N HIS A 145 -4.67 4.37 5.23
CA HIS A 145 -5.63 5.48 5.19
C HIS A 145 -7.01 5.00 4.68
N HIS A 146 -7.01 4.14 3.67
CA HIS A 146 -8.24 3.58 3.12
C HIS A 146 -8.85 2.51 4.01
N TRP A 147 -8.05 1.65 4.62
CA TRP A 147 -8.54 0.62 5.54
C TRP A 147 -9.28 1.23 6.74
N VAL A 148 -8.74 2.31 7.34
CA VAL A 148 -9.44 3.03 8.43
C VAL A 148 -10.81 3.54 7.97
N ILE A 149 -10.89 4.11 6.76
CA ILE A 149 -12.16 4.61 6.20
C ILE A 149 -13.15 3.46 6.00
N LEU A 150 -12.71 2.33 5.45
CA LEU A 150 -13.56 1.16 5.22
C LEU A 150 -14.09 0.56 6.53
N TYR A 151 -13.25 0.42 7.56
CA TYR A 151 -13.69 -0.05 8.87
C TYR A 151 -14.72 0.89 9.50
N ARG A 152 -14.53 2.21 9.41
CA ARG A 152 -15.52 3.19 9.91
C ARG A 152 -16.85 3.10 9.16
N ARG A 153 -16.82 2.95 7.83
CA ARG A 153 -18.03 2.73 7.03
C ARG A 153 -18.75 1.43 7.39
N ALA A 154 -18.02 0.44 7.88
CA ALA A 154 -18.57 -0.82 8.39
C ALA A 154 -18.99 -0.76 9.87
N SER A 155 -18.83 0.37 10.56
CA SER A 155 -19.03 0.53 12.01
C SER A 155 -18.21 -0.50 12.83
N ARG A 156 -16.92 -0.58 12.48
CA ARG A 156 -15.91 -1.50 13.04
C ARG A 156 -14.67 -0.74 13.52
N GLU A 157 -14.87 0.30 14.32
CA GLU A 157 -13.79 1.16 14.84
C GLU A 157 -12.79 0.39 15.70
N ASP A 158 -13.24 -0.63 16.43
CA ASP A 158 -12.41 -1.56 17.19
C ASP A 158 -11.42 -2.31 16.28
N MET A 159 -11.89 -2.76 15.11
CA MET A 159 -11.06 -3.43 14.11
C MET A 159 -10.09 -2.46 13.44
N ALA A 160 -10.49 -1.20 13.23
CA ALA A 160 -9.58 -0.16 12.77
C ALA A 160 -8.43 0.07 13.76
N LEU A 161 -8.72 0.12 15.07
CA LEU A 161 -7.70 0.23 16.12
C LEU A 161 -6.77 -0.98 16.13
N GLY A 162 -7.33 -2.20 16.06
CA GLY A 162 -6.53 -3.43 16.02
C GLY A 162 -5.60 -3.50 14.80
N MET A 163 -6.07 -3.07 13.62
CA MET A 163 -5.24 -2.95 12.41
C MET A 163 -4.09 -1.97 12.64
N LEU A 164 -4.35 -0.79 13.21
CA LEU A 164 -3.32 0.21 13.47
C LEU A 164 -2.22 -0.31 14.42
N GLU A 165 -2.57 -1.16 15.38
CA GLU A 165 -1.62 -1.80 16.29
C GLU A 165 -0.76 -2.86 15.60
N ARG A 166 -1.38 -3.76 14.83
CA ARG A 166 -0.65 -4.78 14.04
C ARG A 166 0.27 -4.16 12.99
N VAL A 167 -0.18 -3.13 12.29
CA VAL A 167 0.66 -2.36 11.37
C VAL A 167 1.84 -1.74 12.10
N GLN A 168 1.60 -1.11 13.25
CA GLN A 168 2.68 -0.49 14.04
C GLN A 168 3.73 -1.52 14.46
N GLU A 169 3.29 -2.70 14.90
CA GLU A 169 4.15 -3.82 15.27
C GLU A 169 4.93 -4.36 14.05
N GLY A 170 4.25 -4.63 12.94
CA GLY A 170 4.84 -5.15 11.70
C GLY A 170 5.93 -4.25 11.11
N ILE A 171 5.86 -2.94 11.34
CA ILE A 171 6.89 -1.99 10.87
C ILE A 171 7.89 -1.59 11.97
N SER A 172 7.80 -2.17 13.17
CA SER A 172 8.61 -1.78 14.34
C SER A 172 10.01 -2.37 14.35
N GLN A 173 10.87 -1.94 13.42
CA GLN A 173 12.30 -2.26 13.48
C GLN A 173 13.14 -1.01 13.74
N LYS A 174 13.84 -0.97 14.88
CA LYS A 174 14.65 0.18 15.32
C LYS A 174 15.64 0.65 14.25
N ARG A 175 16.25 -0.28 13.51
CA ARG A 175 17.21 -0.01 12.43
C ARG A 175 16.59 0.76 11.26
N PHE A 176 15.33 0.51 10.95
CA PHE A 176 14.61 1.13 9.84
C PHE A 176 13.64 2.23 10.32
N MET A 177 13.77 2.65 11.58
CA MET A 177 12.85 3.56 12.23
C MET A 177 12.68 4.85 11.42
N LYS A 178 13.77 5.42 10.89
CA LYS A 178 13.73 6.65 10.08
C LYS A 178 12.74 6.58 8.91
N TRP A 179 12.61 5.42 8.27
CA TRP A 179 11.69 5.22 7.14
C TRP A 179 10.28 4.87 7.57
N SER A 180 10.11 4.25 8.74
CA SER A 180 8.78 3.99 9.32
C SER A 180 8.14 5.21 10.02
N MET A 181 8.91 6.27 10.29
CA MET A 181 8.43 7.43 11.06
C MET A 181 7.18 8.11 10.49
N PRO A 182 7.05 8.35 9.16
CA PRO A 182 5.84 8.90 8.57
C PRO A 182 4.60 8.06 8.88
N ALA A 183 4.65 6.75 8.57
CA ALA A 183 3.58 5.80 8.87
C ALA A 183 3.22 5.79 10.37
N ARG A 184 4.21 5.77 11.28
CA ARG A 184 3.97 5.82 12.73
C ARG A 184 3.27 7.11 13.19
N LYS A 185 3.63 8.26 12.62
CA LYS A 185 2.94 9.52 12.92
C LYS A 185 1.48 9.47 12.48
N LYS A 186 1.20 8.87 11.31
CA LYS A 186 -0.15 8.68 10.79
C LYS A 186 -0.96 7.70 11.63
N ILE A 187 -0.37 6.59 12.06
CA ILE A 187 -0.97 5.64 13.01
C ILE A 187 -1.42 6.37 14.27
N ARG A 188 -0.54 7.15 14.90
CA ARG A 188 -0.88 7.92 16.09
C ARG A 188 -2.04 8.89 15.85
N LYS A 189 -2.04 9.59 14.71
CA LYS A 189 -3.13 10.51 14.33
C LYS A 189 -4.46 9.77 14.18
N HIS A 190 -4.47 8.63 13.49
CA HIS A 190 -5.68 7.82 13.30
C HIS A 190 -6.21 7.27 14.62
N ARG A 191 -5.33 6.76 15.50
CA ARG A 191 -5.71 6.33 16.85
C ARG A 191 -6.38 7.44 17.67
N GLN A 192 -5.81 8.65 17.63
CA GLN A 192 -6.40 9.82 18.28
C GLN A 192 -7.79 10.16 17.73
N SER A 193 -8.02 9.99 16.43
CA SER A 193 -9.33 10.24 15.81
C SER A 193 -10.38 9.15 16.05
N LEU A 194 -9.96 7.99 16.53
CA LEU A 194 -10.82 6.84 16.85
C LEU A 194 -11.08 6.72 18.37
N ALA A 195 -10.41 7.53 19.20
CA ALA A 195 -10.68 7.57 20.62
C ALA A 195 -12.07 8.19 20.88
N PRO A 196 -12.87 7.61 21.80
CA PRO A 196 -14.19 8.12 22.15
C PRO A 196 -14.15 9.50 22.83
#